data_AF-A0A2E3WXD4-F1
#
_entry.id   AF-A0A2E3WXD4-F1
#
_cell.length_a   1.000
_cell.length_b   1.000
_cell.length_c   1.000
_cell.angle_alpha   90.00
_cell.angle_beta   90.00
_cell.angle_gamma   90.00
#
_symmetry.space_group_name_H-M   'P 1'
#
loop_
_entity.id
_entity.type
_entity.pdbx_description
1 polymer ?
#
loop_
_entity_poly.entity_id
_entity_poly.type
_entity_poly.pdbx_seq_one_letter_code
_entity_poly.pdbx_strand_id
1 'polypeptide(L)'
;MKRILASLAVCSLTAVGCSDSDSSDGNSTSSAVSAAYTEVLSAANAITNLAPSSRSAGKVGVFAAPNFGTDWASGTGFVDEQDSSSTSAKEWMGIQLDPDAVRANDSKISMFGRLESALNIFCALGVAVDDLDASGYPSVGTQTFTVTSAIATSMVNDCDIAEAADLVDSEFTVVTAATTDDTYFDVKITLTLPAALGGSNQDYYVRSDSSEINVATIEDNDNGLHRTLAFLDLTNEVLRLEYMSGPSDGTTIADSEHISLYRLYYDEANDEGMMMALEFTENSGGDEDTRYVLAGKPDTVGATYSLSMISTSLTDTSSVHEACITASTGDIATDGSRCVASSTALNGVDVSAATAISSFLSGYDSTNYDEVAEGNGLTFTTSNFGTEAFTTE
;
A
#
# COMPACT_ATOMS: atom_id res chain seq x y z
N MET A 1 23.15 -1.96 30.98
CA MET A 1 22.15 -1.42 30.02
C MET A 1 20.95 -2.32 30.07
N LYS A 2 19.84 -1.79 30.59
CA LYS A 2 18.62 -2.51 30.93
C LYS A 2 17.74 -2.63 29.68
N ARG A 3 17.16 -3.82 29.56
CA ARG A 3 16.15 -4.27 28.61
C ARG A 3 15.02 -3.24 28.43
N ILE A 4 14.70 -2.90 27.19
CA ILE A 4 13.39 -2.39 26.79
C ILE A 4 12.58 -3.65 26.49
N LEU A 5 11.65 -3.97 27.38
CA LEU A 5 10.71 -5.08 27.30
C LEU A 5 9.43 -4.52 27.90
N ALA A 6 8.32 -4.70 27.18
CA ALA A 6 6.94 -4.42 27.56
C ALA A 6 6.52 -2.95 27.64
N SER A 7 5.87 -2.49 26.56
CA SER A 7 4.66 -1.65 26.59
C SER A 7 3.83 -1.91 25.32
N LEU A 8 3.39 -3.14 25.09
CA LEU A 8 2.08 -3.38 24.50
C LEU A 8 1.20 -3.84 25.65
N ALA A 9 0.47 -2.87 26.23
CA ALA A 9 -0.70 -3.21 26.99
C ALA A 9 -1.71 -3.75 25.97
N VAL A 10 -2.18 -4.98 26.20
CA VAL A 10 -3.41 -5.50 25.63
C VAL A 10 -4.51 -4.50 25.99
N CYS A 11 -4.74 -3.52 25.13
CA CYS A 11 -6.01 -2.80 25.09
C CYS A 11 -6.98 -3.75 24.41
N SER A 12 -7.64 -4.55 25.24
CA SER A 12 -8.89 -5.18 24.88
C SER A 12 -9.77 -4.13 24.19
N LEU A 13 -10.12 -4.38 22.92
CA LEU A 13 -11.21 -3.71 22.21
C LEU A 13 -12.50 -3.95 22.98
N THR A 14 -12.70 -3.16 24.02
CA THR A 14 -14.02 -2.79 24.50
C THR A 14 -14.14 -1.32 24.19
N ALA A 15 -15.00 -1.00 23.24
CA ALA A 15 -15.59 0.33 23.15
C ALA A 15 -15.90 0.81 24.58
N VAL A 16 -15.51 2.06 24.89
CA VAL A 16 -15.55 2.77 26.18
C VAL A 16 -14.18 2.96 26.86
N GLY A 17 -13.55 4.09 26.53
CA GLY A 17 -12.93 5.04 27.47
C GLY A 17 -11.78 4.58 28.36
N CYS A 18 -10.55 4.95 27.97
CA CYS A 18 -9.45 5.15 28.91
C CYS A 18 -9.07 6.63 28.97
N SER A 19 -9.38 7.26 30.10
CA SER A 19 -8.94 8.59 30.51
C SER A 19 -7.63 8.51 31.29
N ASP A 20 -6.65 9.33 30.91
CA ASP A 20 -5.61 10.00 31.73
C ASP A 20 -4.63 10.67 30.74
N SER A 21 -4.14 11.92 30.83
CA SER A 21 -4.37 13.09 31.69
C SER A 21 -3.65 14.28 31.00
N ASP A 22 -4.33 15.44 30.92
CA ASP A 22 -3.86 16.79 30.57
C ASP A 22 -3.12 17.04 29.23
N SER A 23 -3.92 17.25 28.18
CA SER A 23 -3.78 18.43 27.30
C SER A 23 -5.17 18.81 26.76
N SER A 24 -5.51 20.08 26.85
CA SER A 24 -6.85 20.64 26.62
C SER A 24 -7.29 20.67 25.15
N ASP A 25 -8.58 20.39 24.97
CA ASP A 25 -9.48 20.70 23.84
C ASP A 25 -9.36 19.86 22.55
N GLY A 26 -10.30 18.91 22.40
CA GLY A 26 -10.58 18.17 21.16
C GLY A 26 -11.13 16.77 21.44
N ASN A 27 -12.42 16.65 21.77
CA ASN A 27 -13.07 15.37 22.05
C ASN A 27 -13.31 14.59 20.75
N SER A 28 -12.25 14.00 20.17
CA SER A 28 -12.32 13.01 19.10
C SER A 28 -12.66 11.66 19.72
N THR A 29 -13.93 11.26 19.65
CA THR A 29 -14.28 9.84 19.78
C THR A 29 -13.82 9.16 18.50
N SER A 30 -12.69 8.45 18.54
CA SER A 30 -12.20 7.71 17.36
C SER A 30 -13.22 6.64 16.99
N SER A 31 -13.75 6.68 15.76
CA SER A 31 -14.58 5.62 15.22
C SER A 31 -13.76 4.34 15.02
N ALA A 32 -14.43 3.19 14.87
CA ALA A 32 -13.75 1.94 14.53
C ALA A 32 -13.01 2.05 13.19
N VAL A 33 -13.49 2.93 12.29
CA VAL A 33 -12.91 3.26 10.99
C VAL A 33 -11.56 3.98 11.15
N SER A 34 -11.47 5.05 11.95
CA SER A 34 -10.20 5.78 12.13
C SER A 34 -9.18 4.98 12.96
N ALA A 35 -9.64 4.15 13.89
CA ALA A 35 -8.79 3.21 14.61
C ALA A 35 -8.21 2.13 13.67
N ALA A 36 -9.05 1.52 12.82
CA ALA A 36 -8.63 0.53 11.82
C ALA A 36 -7.57 1.10 10.87
N TYR A 37 -7.80 2.33 10.38
CA TYR A 37 -6.83 3.05 9.56
C TYR A 37 -5.47 3.19 10.27
N THR A 38 -5.47 3.68 11.51
CA THR A 38 -4.24 3.95 12.27
C THR A 38 -3.42 2.68 12.47
N GLU A 39 -4.06 1.56 12.80
CA GLU A 39 -3.38 0.27 12.99
C GLU A 39 -2.83 -0.29 11.68
N VAL A 40 -3.61 -0.28 10.60
CA VAL A 40 -3.16 -0.74 9.28
C VAL A 40 -1.98 0.11 8.78
N LEU A 41 -2.06 1.43 8.90
CA LEU A 41 -0.99 2.32 8.46
C LEU A 41 0.26 2.18 9.34
N SER A 42 0.10 1.99 10.65
CA SER A 42 1.23 1.69 11.56
C SER A 42 1.97 0.42 11.14
N ALA A 43 1.24 -0.67 10.89
CA ALA A 43 1.81 -1.93 10.41
C ALA A 43 2.46 -1.78 9.02
N ALA A 44 1.83 -1.02 8.11
CA ALA A 44 2.39 -0.75 6.79
C ALA A 44 3.69 0.07 6.87
N ASN A 45 3.74 1.05 7.78
CA ASN A 45 4.90 1.91 8.00
C ASN A 45 6.12 1.15 8.50
N ALA A 46 5.95 0.05 9.24
CA ALA A 46 7.07 -0.82 9.64
C ALA A 46 7.84 -1.36 8.42
N ILE A 47 7.14 -1.61 7.31
CA ILE A 47 7.71 -2.18 6.09
C ILE A 47 8.49 -1.12 5.29
N THR A 48 8.23 0.17 5.51
CA THR A 48 9.03 1.24 4.91
C THR A 48 10.51 1.17 5.31
N ASN A 49 10.85 0.44 6.37
CA ASN A 49 12.24 0.15 6.74
C ASN A 49 12.98 -0.78 5.75
N LEU A 50 12.26 -1.46 4.85
CA LEU A 50 12.88 -2.12 3.68
C LEU A 50 13.46 -1.08 2.71
N ALA A 51 12.86 0.11 2.64
CA ALA A 51 13.41 1.20 1.85
C ALA A 51 14.60 1.87 2.56
N PRO A 52 15.64 2.31 1.84
CA PRO A 52 16.80 2.85 2.52
C PRO A 52 16.59 4.07 3.41
N SER A 53 16.95 3.93 4.69
CA SER A 53 16.58 4.85 5.77
C SER A 53 17.26 6.24 5.75
N SER A 54 18.15 6.56 4.79
CA SER A 54 18.70 7.92 4.72
C SER A 54 17.68 8.90 4.12
N ARG A 55 16.69 9.22 4.95
CA ARG A 55 15.69 10.29 4.81
C ARG A 55 16.33 11.68 4.92
N SER A 56 17.44 11.93 4.24
CA SER A 56 18.00 13.29 4.17
C SER A 56 17.14 14.11 3.21
N ALA A 57 16.12 14.77 3.77
CA ALA A 57 15.35 15.88 3.20
C ALA A 57 15.48 16.01 1.67
N GLY A 58 14.80 15.14 0.93
CA GLY A 58 14.73 15.28 -0.52
C GLY A 58 14.47 14.00 -1.29
N LYS A 59 15.13 12.88 -1.00
CA LYS A 59 14.94 11.59 -1.70
C LYS A 59 15.46 10.43 -0.84
N VAL A 60 14.80 9.28 -0.81
CA VAL A 60 15.25 8.04 -0.13
C VAL A 60 16.68 7.65 -0.49
N GLY A 61 17.40 7.07 0.48
CA GLY A 61 18.84 6.81 0.48
C GLY A 61 19.48 6.08 -0.69
N VAL A 62 18.70 5.45 -1.58
CA VAL A 62 19.21 4.81 -2.79
C VAL A 62 20.04 5.80 -3.61
N PHE A 63 19.61 7.07 -3.70
CA PHE A 63 20.31 8.11 -4.44
C PHE A 63 21.72 8.41 -3.92
N ALA A 64 21.95 8.27 -2.61
CA ALA A 64 23.22 8.58 -1.95
C ALA A 64 24.23 7.41 -1.95
N ALA A 65 23.81 6.21 -2.35
CA ALA A 65 24.66 5.02 -2.35
C ALA A 65 25.84 5.19 -3.33
N PRO A 66 27.11 5.16 -2.89
CA PRO A 66 28.26 5.43 -3.74
C PRO A 66 28.48 4.41 -4.87
N ASN A 67 27.93 3.19 -4.80
CA ASN A 67 28.18 2.14 -5.78
C ASN A 67 26.92 1.32 -6.09
N PHE A 68 26.31 1.57 -7.23
CA PHE A 68 25.43 0.61 -7.91
C PHE A 68 26.23 -0.01 -9.07
N GLY A 69 25.94 -1.27 -9.40
CA GLY A 69 26.56 -1.95 -10.55
C GLY A 69 26.39 -1.15 -11.85
N THR A 70 27.21 -1.44 -12.87
CA THR A 70 27.16 -0.67 -14.13
C THR A 70 25.80 -0.74 -14.79
N ASP A 71 25.11 -1.88 -14.73
CA ASP A 71 23.80 -2.05 -15.40
C ASP A 71 22.71 -1.20 -14.72
N TRP A 72 22.78 -1.08 -13.39
CA TRP A 72 21.87 -0.24 -12.60
C TRP A 72 22.12 1.27 -12.74
N ALA A 73 23.36 1.65 -13.03
CA ALA A 73 23.80 3.04 -13.09
C ALA A 73 23.89 3.61 -14.52
N SER A 74 23.97 2.75 -15.55
CA SER A 74 24.21 3.16 -16.93
C SER A 74 23.04 2.94 -17.89
N GLY A 75 21.98 2.25 -17.46
CA GLY A 75 20.76 2.09 -18.26
C GLY A 75 19.96 3.39 -18.37
N THR A 76 19.91 3.96 -19.58
CA THR A 76 18.98 5.04 -19.94
C THR A 76 17.71 4.42 -20.51
N GLY A 77 16.58 4.61 -19.85
CA GLY A 77 15.30 4.02 -20.27
C GLY A 77 14.19 4.14 -19.24
N PHE A 78 14.53 4.43 -17.97
CA PHE A 78 13.56 4.78 -16.96
C PHE A 78 13.19 6.26 -17.05
N VAL A 79 11.96 6.58 -16.65
CA VAL A 79 11.42 7.93 -16.57
C VAL A 79 11.26 8.29 -15.09
N ASP A 80 11.80 9.43 -14.67
CA ASP A 80 11.49 10.01 -13.36
C ASP A 80 10.05 10.52 -13.39
N GLU A 81 9.15 9.85 -12.67
CA GLU A 81 7.73 10.19 -12.65
C GLU A 81 7.43 11.56 -12.01
N GLN A 82 8.40 12.17 -11.33
CA GLN A 82 8.24 13.49 -10.72
C GLN A 82 8.28 14.61 -11.78
N ASP A 83 9.16 14.48 -12.78
CA ASP A 83 9.43 15.53 -13.77
C ASP A 83 9.51 15.06 -15.23
N SER A 84 9.25 13.77 -15.48
CA SER A 84 9.32 13.10 -16.79
C SER A 84 10.71 13.11 -17.43
N SER A 85 11.78 13.38 -16.67
CA SER A 85 13.15 13.29 -17.17
C SER A 85 13.64 11.84 -17.27
N SER A 86 14.66 11.59 -18.09
CA SER A 86 15.27 10.26 -18.14
C SER A 86 16.14 10.04 -16.91
N THR A 87 16.03 8.86 -16.31
CA THR A 87 16.73 8.48 -15.09
C THR A 87 17.32 7.07 -15.19
N SER A 88 18.21 6.72 -14.26
CA SER A 88 18.78 5.37 -14.15
C SER A 88 17.85 4.43 -13.37
N ALA A 89 18.02 3.12 -13.54
CA ALA A 89 17.27 2.11 -12.77
C ALA A 89 17.44 2.29 -11.25
N LYS A 90 18.66 2.66 -10.82
CA LYS A 90 18.96 3.01 -9.43
C LYS A 90 18.07 4.15 -8.92
N GLU A 91 18.07 5.25 -9.65
CA GLU A 91 17.34 6.45 -9.27
C GLU A 91 15.82 6.20 -9.29
N TRP A 92 15.33 5.51 -10.32
CA TRP A 92 13.94 5.08 -10.40
C TRP A 92 13.54 4.21 -9.20
N MET A 93 14.32 3.19 -8.84
CA MET A 93 14.06 2.36 -7.66
C MET A 93 14.09 3.18 -6.36
N GLY A 94 14.95 4.20 -6.28
CA GLY A 94 14.94 5.15 -5.17
C GLY A 94 13.61 5.88 -5.01
N ILE A 95 12.99 6.30 -6.12
CA ILE A 95 11.65 6.92 -6.15
C ILE A 95 10.56 5.91 -5.79
N GLN A 96 10.61 4.69 -6.35
CA GLN A 96 9.60 3.65 -6.10
C GLN A 96 9.54 3.18 -4.63
N LEU A 97 10.63 3.38 -3.89
CA LEU A 97 10.74 3.03 -2.46
C LEU A 97 10.55 4.22 -1.53
N ASP A 98 10.33 5.42 -2.06
CA ASP A 98 10.15 6.63 -1.27
C ASP A 98 8.65 6.89 -1.00
N PRO A 99 8.15 6.71 0.24
CA PRO A 99 6.75 6.98 0.58
C PRO A 99 6.35 8.45 0.33
N ASP A 100 7.32 9.35 0.32
CA ASP A 100 7.11 10.79 0.13
C ASP A 100 7.26 11.23 -1.33
N ALA A 101 7.63 10.32 -2.26
CA ALA A 101 7.75 10.67 -3.67
C ALA A 101 6.38 10.96 -4.29
N VAL A 102 6.27 12.16 -4.88
CA VAL A 102 5.06 12.68 -5.52
C VAL A 102 5.34 13.13 -6.95
N ARG A 103 4.36 12.91 -7.83
CA ARG A 103 4.36 13.50 -9.17
C ARG A 103 4.12 15.01 -9.10
N ALA A 104 4.30 15.69 -10.22
CA ALA A 104 3.99 17.13 -10.35
C ALA A 104 2.52 17.50 -10.07
N ASN A 105 1.61 16.52 -10.06
CA ASN A 105 0.21 16.68 -9.67
C ASN A 105 -0.09 16.20 -8.24
N ASP A 106 0.94 16.06 -7.41
CA ASP A 106 0.91 15.60 -6.01
C ASP A 106 0.46 14.15 -5.80
N SER A 107 0.18 13.39 -6.86
CA SER A 107 -0.11 11.97 -6.74
C SER A 107 1.13 11.18 -6.30
N LYS A 108 0.95 10.27 -5.35
CA LYS A 108 2.01 9.41 -4.83
C LYS A 108 2.55 8.47 -5.92
N ILE A 109 3.87 8.32 -5.96
CA ILE A 109 4.55 7.46 -6.93
C ILE A 109 4.74 6.05 -6.37
N SER A 110 5.37 5.95 -5.20
CA SER A 110 5.70 4.67 -4.58
C SER A 110 4.45 3.90 -4.17
N MET A 111 4.58 2.57 -4.09
CA MET A 111 3.49 1.73 -3.57
C MET A 111 3.10 2.12 -2.13
N PHE A 112 4.07 2.56 -1.31
CA PHE A 112 3.80 2.97 0.08
C PHE A 112 2.91 4.20 0.11
N GLY A 113 3.25 5.23 -0.67
CA GLY A 113 2.44 6.44 -0.75
C GLY A 113 1.06 6.17 -1.36
N ARG A 114 0.95 5.32 -2.38
CA ARG A 114 -0.35 4.96 -2.98
C ARG A 114 -1.27 4.23 -2.00
N LEU A 115 -0.72 3.26 -1.26
CA LEU A 115 -1.44 2.53 -0.22
C LEU A 115 -1.90 3.49 0.89
N GLU A 116 -1.02 4.39 1.33
CA GLU A 116 -1.34 5.44 2.31
C GLU A 116 -2.48 6.34 1.79
N SER A 117 -2.34 6.94 0.60
CA SER A 117 -3.37 7.83 0.02
C SER A 117 -4.74 7.16 -0.10
N ALA A 118 -4.79 5.88 -0.49
CA ALA A 118 -6.05 5.14 -0.58
C ALA A 118 -6.72 4.97 0.79
N LEU A 119 -5.92 4.78 1.84
CA LEU A 119 -6.39 4.62 3.22
C LEU A 119 -6.74 5.97 3.89
N ASN A 120 -6.12 7.09 3.49
CA ASN A 120 -6.42 8.42 4.05
C ASN A 120 -7.89 8.81 3.84
N ILE A 121 -8.48 8.51 2.68
CA ILE A 121 -9.89 8.79 2.41
C ILE A 121 -10.80 7.95 3.33
N PHE A 122 -10.42 6.70 3.59
CA PHE A 122 -11.10 5.84 4.55
C PHE A 122 -11.05 6.42 5.97
N CYS A 123 -9.90 6.95 6.41
CA CYS A 123 -9.79 7.70 7.67
C CYS A 123 -10.72 8.92 7.71
N ALA A 124 -10.80 9.66 6.60
CA ALA A 124 -11.62 10.86 6.47
C ALA A 124 -13.10 10.58 6.77
N LEU A 125 -13.61 9.43 6.33
CA LEU A 125 -14.96 8.95 6.69
C LEU A 125 -15.10 8.74 8.19
N GLY A 126 -14.09 8.12 8.81
CA GLY A 126 -14.09 7.82 10.23
C GLY A 126 -14.06 9.04 11.14
N VAL A 127 -13.50 10.16 10.68
CA VAL A 127 -13.50 11.44 11.43
C VAL A 127 -14.71 12.32 11.13
N ALA A 128 -15.39 12.10 10.00
CA ALA A 128 -16.49 12.95 9.56
C ALA A 128 -17.88 12.47 9.99
N VAL A 129 -18.05 11.16 10.20
CA VAL A 129 -19.36 10.57 10.54
C VAL A 129 -19.51 10.43 12.06
N ASP A 130 -20.45 11.19 12.64
CA ASP A 130 -20.69 11.21 14.08
C ASP A 130 -21.74 10.19 14.56
N ASP A 131 -22.66 9.75 13.68
CA ASP A 131 -23.68 8.75 14.02
C ASP A 131 -23.14 7.34 13.81
N LEU A 132 -22.63 6.79 14.91
CA LEU A 132 -22.01 5.47 14.98
C LEU A 132 -22.88 4.45 15.72
N ASP A 133 -22.80 3.19 15.28
CA ASP A 133 -23.40 2.04 15.93
C ASP A 133 -22.59 1.58 17.15
N ALA A 134 -23.03 0.48 17.78
CA ALA A 134 -22.38 -0.07 18.98
C ALA A 134 -20.98 -0.64 18.74
N SER A 135 -20.66 -0.97 17.48
CA SER A 135 -19.35 -1.46 17.06
C SER A 135 -18.43 -0.32 16.62
N GLY A 136 -18.94 0.91 16.53
CA GLY A 136 -18.18 2.10 16.14
C GLY A 136 -18.13 2.34 14.63
N TYR A 137 -18.97 1.67 13.84
CA TYR A 137 -19.18 1.94 12.42
C TYR A 137 -20.29 2.98 12.22
N PRO A 138 -20.34 3.70 11.09
CA PRO A 138 -21.53 4.49 10.73
C PRO A 138 -22.83 3.70 10.85
N SER A 139 -23.84 4.26 11.52
CA SER A 139 -25.17 3.65 11.63
C SER A 139 -25.77 3.32 10.26
N VAL A 140 -26.38 2.13 10.13
CA VAL A 140 -27.04 1.66 8.90
C VAL A 140 -28.10 2.65 8.43
N GLY A 141 -28.04 3.02 7.15
CA GLY A 141 -28.93 4.00 6.54
C GLY A 141 -28.18 5.01 5.67
N THR A 142 -28.88 6.08 5.31
CA THR A 142 -28.30 7.21 4.56
C THR A 142 -28.08 8.38 5.51
N GLN A 143 -26.87 8.91 5.47
CA GLN A 143 -26.44 10.07 6.23
C GLN A 143 -25.84 11.11 5.28
N THR A 144 -25.94 12.38 5.63
CA THR A 144 -25.25 13.46 4.93
C THR A 144 -24.45 14.24 5.95
N PHE A 145 -23.20 14.55 5.64
CA PHE A 145 -22.38 15.42 6.46
C PHE A 145 -21.82 16.56 5.62
N THR A 146 -21.67 17.73 6.25
CA THR A 146 -20.97 18.87 5.67
C THR A 146 -19.60 18.95 6.30
N VAL A 147 -18.55 19.05 5.49
CA VAL A 147 -17.19 19.26 6.02
C VAL A 147 -17.14 20.63 6.69
N THR A 148 -17.07 20.64 8.01
CA THR A 148 -16.84 21.86 8.79
C THR A 148 -15.35 22.13 8.93
N SER A 149 -14.98 23.34 9.36
CA SER A 149 -13.56 23.63 9.67
C SER A 149 -12.97 22.70 10.75
N ALA A 150 -13.80 22.20 11.67
CA ALA A 150 -13.37 21.22 12.67
C ALA A 150 -13.07 19.86 12.05
N ILE A 151 -13.99 19.35 11.20
CA ILE A 151 -13.79 18.10 10.46
C ILE A 151 -12.55 18.20 9.55
N ALA A 152 -12.39 19.31 8.81
CA ALA A 152 -11.22 19.54 7.99
C ALA A 152 -9.92 19.54 8.82
N THR A 153 -9.95 20.13 10.02
CA THR A 153 -8.78 20.10 10.94
C THR A 153 -8.47 18.66 11.40
N SER A 154 -9.48 17.85 11.70
CA SER A 154 -9.30 16.43 12.01
C SER A 154 -8.80 15.63 10.82
N MET A 155 -9.30 15.88 9.61
CA MET A 155 -8.77 15.23 8.39
C MET A 155 -7.30 15.56 8.14
N VAL A 156 -6.85 16.79 8.41
CA VAL A 156 -5.43 17.16 8.33
C VAL A 156 -4.62 16.44 9.41
N ASN A 157 -5.06 16.51 10.67
CA ASN A 157 -4.26 16.04 11.80
C ASN A 157 -4.25 14.52 11.96
N ASP A 158 -5.38 13.87 11.69
CA ASP A 158 -5.62 12.46 11.99
C ASP A 158 -5.49 11.59 10.72
N CYS A 159 -5.72 12.16 9.54
CA CYS A 159 -5.76 11.43 8.26
C CYS A 159 -4.76 11.94 7.21
N ASP A 160 -3.92 12.93 7.53
CA ASP A 160 -2.92 13.53 6.64
C ASP A 160 -3.47 13.98 5.27
N ILE A 161 -4.67 14.59 5.26
CA ILE A 161 -5.26 15.19 4.06
C ILE A 161 -5.00 16.69 4.09
N ALA A 162 -3.87 17.12 3.52
CA ALA A 162 -3.42 18.50 3.55
C ALA A 162 -4.45 19.48 2.93
N GLU A 163 -5.19 19.04 1.91
CA GLU A 163 -6.16 19.82 1.16
C GLU A 163 -7.56 19.84 1.80
N ALA A 164 -7.76 19.26 2.99
CA ALA A 164 -9.08 19.16 3.59
C ALA A 164 -9.74 20.53 3.88
N ALA A 165 -8.93 21.59 3.99
CA ALA A 165 -9.42 22.96 4.12
C ALA A 165 -10.24 23.42 2.89
N ASP A 166 -9.92 22.92 1.69
CA ASP A 166 -10.63 23.25 0.45
C ASP A 166 -11.98 22.53 0.35
N LEU A 167 -12.19 21.51 1.18
CA LEU A 167 -13.43 20.75 1.24
C LEU A 167 -14.48 21.40 2.14
N VAL A 168 -14.13 22.42 2.93
CA VAL A 168 -15.07 23.08 3.86
C VAL A 168 -16.33 23.56 3.12
N ASP A 169 -17.49 23.35 3.75
CA ASP A 169 -18.83 23.58 3.21
C ASP A 169 -19.27 22.60 2.11
N SER A 170 -18.44 21.62 1.72
CA SER A 170 -18.85 20.53 0.83
C SER A 170 -19.71 19.51 1.58
N GLU A 171 -20.78 19.07 0.93
CA GLU A 171 -21.71 18.06 1.46
C GLU A 171 -21.43 16.70 0.80
N PHE A 172 -21.23 15.69 1.64
CA PHE A 172 -21.03 14.31 1.24
C PHE A 172 -22.22 13.48 1.69
N THR A 173 -22.57 12.46 0.88
CA THR A 173 -23.59 11.47 1.24
C THR A 173 -22.92 10.14 1.53
N VAL A 174 -23.28 9.54 2.66
CA VAL A 174 -22.80 8.23 3.10
C VAL A 174 -24.00 7.29 3.19
N VAL A 175 -23.89 6.13 2.55
CA VAL A 175 -24.88 5.06 2.67
C VAL A 175 -24.21 3.84 3.30
N THR A 176 -24.65 3.48 4.50
CA THR A 176 -24.13 2.29 5.20
C THR A 176 -25.15 1.17 5.15
N ALA A 177 -24.69 -0.02 4.77
CA ALA A 177 -25.48 -1.23 4.69
C ALA A 177 -24.72 -2.41 5.31
N ALA A 178 -25.46 -3.46 5.66
CA ALA A 178 -24.85 -4.75 5.95
C ALA A 178 -24.24 -5.33 4.67
N THR A 179 -23.14 -6.07 4.82
CA THR A 179 -22.55 -6.86 3.74
C THR A 179 -23.49 -8.00 3.33
N THR A 180 -23.35 -8.46 2.10
CA THR A 180 -24.01 -9.66 1.58
C THR A 180 -23.37 -10.96 2.09
N ASP A 181 -22.09 -10.91 2.45
CA ASP A 181 -21.34 -11.99 3.13
C ASP A 181 -20.53 -11.39 4.31
N ASP A 182 -20.77 -11.91 5.52
CA ASP A 182 -20.14 -11.45 6.75
C ASP A 182 -18.86 -12.23 7.10
N THR A 183 -18.27 -12.97 6.15
CA THR A 183 -17.05 -13.75 6.41
C THR A 183 -15.84 -12.85 6.69
N TYR A 184 -15.67 -11.74 5.96
CA TYR A 184 -14.49 -10.87 6.06
C TYR A 184 -14.77 -9.42 6.40
N PHE A 185 -16.02 -8.97 6.22
CA PHE A 185 -16.44 -7.59 6.39
C PHE A 185 -17.76 -7.53 7.15
N ASP A 186 -17.94 -6.53 7.99
CA ASP A 186 -19.15 -6.33 8.79
C ASP A 186 -20.12 -5.34 8.12
N VAL A 187 -19.57 -4.32 7.46
CA VAL A 187 -20.35 -3.24 6.83
C VAL A 187 -19.82 -2.89 5.44
N LYS A 188 -20.73 -2.47 4.57
CA LYS A 188 -20.46 -1.74 3.33
C LYS A 188 -20.84 -0.28 3.50
N ILE A 189 -19.95 0.63 3.15
CA ILE A 189 -20.14 2.08 3.19
C ILE A 189 -19.95 2.60 1.77
N THR A 190 -20.97 3.25 1.21
CA THR A 190 -20.86 3.95 -0.08
C THR A 190 -20.79 5.45 0.17
N LEU A 191 -19.68 6.08 -0.17
CA LEU A 191 -19.49 7.52 -0.18
C LEU A 191 -19.82 8.06 -1.57
N THR A 192 -20.76 9.00 -1.64
CA THR A 192 -20.98 9.79 -2.87
C THR A 192 -20.28 11.12 -2.73
N LEU A 193 -19.33 11.37 -3.63
CA LEU A 193 -18.62 12.65 -3.69
C LEU A 193 -19.55 13.78 -4.13
N PRO A 194 -19.34 15.02 -3.67
CA PRO A 194 -20.01 16.20 -4.21
C PRO A 194 -19.80 16.31 -5.73
N ALA A 195 -20.76 16.89 -6.45
CA ALA A 195 -20.64 17.10 -7.90
C ALA A 195 -19.41 17.94 -8.30
N ALA A 196 -18.93 18.81 -7.41
CA ALA A 196 -17.70 19.59 -7.61
C ALA A 196 -16.43 18.72 -7.60
N LEU A 197 -16.49 17.52 -7.00
CA LEU A 197 -15.42 16.52 -6.92
C LEU A 197 -15.70 15.32 -7.84
N GLY A 198 -16.50 15.52 -8.90
CA GLY A 198 -16.78 14.49 -9.90
C GLY A 198 -18.07 13.69 -9.66
N GLY A 199 -18.65 13.72 -8.46
CA GLY A 199 -19.94 13.07 -8.20
C GLY A 199 -19.93 11.54 -8.24
N SER A 200 -18.74 10.92 -8.27
CA SER A 200 -18.58 9.47 -8.29
C SER A 200 -18.87 8.85 -6.91
N ASN A 201 -19.13 7.55 -6.92
CA ASN A 201 -19.25 6.75 -5.71
C ASN A 201 -17.93 6.06 -5.41
N GLN A 202 -17.61 5.94 -4.12
CA GLN A 202 -16.53 5.12 -3.60
C GLN A 202 -17.12 4.16 -2.59
N ASP A 203 -16.85 2.86 -2.76
CA ASP A 203 -17.33 1.80 -1.89
C ASP A 203 -16.22 1.36 -0.94
N TYR A 204 -16.57 1.19 0.34
CA TYR A 204 -15.69 0.73 1.40
C TYR A 204 -16.31 -0.47 2.10
N TYR A 205 -15.50 -1.46 2.42
CA TYR A 205 -15.89 -2.61 3.23
C TYR A 205 -14.97 -2.68 4.43
N VAL A 206 -15.55 -2.94 5.61
CA VAL A 206 -14.81 -2.85 6.87
C VAL A 206 -15.16 -3.98 7.82
N ARG A 207 -14.12 -4.56 8.40
CA ARG A 207 -14.14 -5.22 9.70
C ARG A 207 -13.02 -4.65 10.57
N SER A 208 -13.30 -4.45 11.85
CA SER A 208 -12.35 -4.02 12.86
C SER A 208 -12.79 -4.61 14.19
N ASP A 209 -12.10 -5.66 14.61
CA ASP A 209 -12.32 -6.29 15.91
C ASP A 209 -11.01 -6.61 16.63
N SER A 210 -11.09 -7.32 17.76
CA SER A 210 -9.91 -7.63 18.58
C SER A 210 -8.92 -8.61 17.93
N SER A 211 -9.31 -9.28 16.85
CA SER A 211 -8.54 -10.33 16.18
C SER A 211 -8.11 -9.96 14.77
N GLU A 212 -8.88 -9.16 14.04
CA GLU A 212 -8.56 -8.75 12.68
C GLU A 212 -9.10 -7.36 12.31
N ILE A 213 -8.39 -6.72 11.39
CA ILE A 213 -8.83 -5.50 10.70
C ILE A 213 -8.78 -5.78 9.21
N ASN A 214 -9.93 -5.72 8.55
CA ASN A 214 -10.04 -5.87 7.10
C ASN A 214 -10.67 -4.60 6.51
N VAL A 215 -10.00 -3.98 5.56
CA VAL A 215 -10.48 -2.80 4.83
C VAL A 215 -10.38 -3.10 3.35
N ALA A 216 -11.45 -2.81 2.61
CA ALA A 216 -11.42 -2.80 1.16
C ALA A 216 -12.00 -1.49 0.63
N THR A 217 -11.40 -0.94 -0.41
CA THR A 217 -11.89 0.25 -1.10
C THR A 217 -11.97 -0.01 -2.60
N ILE A 218 -13.03 0.49 -3.22
CA ILE A 218 -13.20 0.50 -4.67
C ILE A 218 -13.60 1.92 -5.09
N GLU A 219 -12.91 2.44 -6.09
CA GLU A 219 -13.26 3.66 -6.78
C GLU A 219 -13.29 3.38 -8.28
N ASP A 220 -14.43 3.66 -8.92
CA ASP A 220 -14.57 3.65 -10.38
C ASP A 220 -14.98 5.05 -10.84
N ASN A 221 -14.13 5.68 -11.64
CA ASN A 221 -14.34 7.03 -12.15
C ASN A 221 -13.81 7.17 -13.59
N ASP A 222 -13.97 8.38 -14.17
CA ASP A 222 -13.53 8.66 -15.56
C ASP A 222 -12.00 8.46 -15.79
N ASN A 223 -11.21 8.38 -14.72
CA ASN A 223 -9.76 8.12 -14.75
C ASN A 223 -9.41 6.63 -14.59
N GLY A 224 -10.39 5.75 -14.33
CA GLY A 224 -10.21 4.31 -14.23
C GLY A 224 -10.76 3.71 -12.94
N LEU A 225 -10.46 2.42 -12.77
CA LEU A 225 -10.75 1.66 -11.56
C LEU A 225 -9.52 1.66 -10.64
N HIS A 226 -9.75 1.94 -9.36
CA HIS A 226 -8.79 1.79 -8.28
C HIS A 226 -9.36 0.87 -7.20
N ARG A 227 -8.55 -0.08 -6.72
CA ARG A 227 -8.93 -0.98 -5.63
C ARG A 227 -7.81 -1.11 -4.62
N THR A 228 -8.13 -1.00 -3.35
CA THR A 228 -7.19 -1.28 -2.25
C THR A 228 -7.79 -2.30 -1.30
N LEU A 229 -7.01 -3.29 -0.90
CA LEU A 229 -7.38 -4.30 0.10
C LEU A 229 -6.31 -4.31 1.20
N ALA A 230 -6.75 -4.31 2.45
CA ALA A 230 -5.89 -4.38 3.63
C ALA A 230 -6.44 -5.40 4.62
N PHE A 231 -5.66 -6.43 4.94
CA PHE A 231 -6.01 -7.48 5.89
C PHE A 231 -4.90 -7.56 6.93
N LEU A 232 -5.20 -7.16 8.16
CA LEU A 232 -4.32 -7.19 9.30
C LEU A 232 -4.85 -8.20 10.31
N ASP A 233 -4.14 -9.30 10.45
CA ASP A 233 -4.36 -10.30 11.50
C ASP A 233 -3.61 -9.86 12.75
N LEU A 234 -4.34 -9.29 13.70
CA LEU A 234 -3.79 -8.79 14.97
C LEU A 234 -3.31 -9.92 15.88
N THR A 235 -3.83 -11.14 15.69
CA THR A 235 -3.48 -12.29 16.54
C THR A 235 -2.14 -12.89 16.13
N ASN A 236 -1.91 -13.00 14.82
CA ASN A 236 -0.68 -13.56 14.26
C ASN A 236 0.33 -12.48 13.87
N GLU A 237 -0.02 -11.19 14.00
CA GLU A 237 0.81 -10.04 13.64
C GLU A 237 1.19 -10.07 12.14
N VAL A 238 0.20 -10.35 11.28
CA VAL A 238 0.39 -10.48 9.82
C VAL A 238 -0.42 -9.44 9.06
N LEU A 239 0.28 -8.58 8.31
CA LEU A 239 -0.30 -7.62 7.38
C LEU A 239 -0.24 -8.12 5.93
N ARG A 240 -1.34 -7.94 5.21
CA ARG A 240 -1.49 -8.21 3.78
C ARG A 240 -2.16 -7.02 3.12
N LEU A 241 -1.46 -6.35 2.21
CA LEU A 241 -1.98 -5.25 1.40
C LEU A 241 -1.95 -5.58 -0.09
N GLU A 242 -2.97 -5.14 -0.81
CA GLU A 242 -3.02 -5.15 -2.27
C GLU A 242 -3.54 -3.79 -2.77
N TYR A 243 -2.90 -3.25 -3.80
CA TYR A 243 -3.40 -2.10 -4.55
C TYR A 243 -3.42 -2.44 -6.03
N MET A 244 -4.42 -1.92 -6.71
CA MET A 244 -4.56 -2.01 -8.15
C MET A 244 -5.12 -0.71 -8.72
N SER A 245 -4.61 -0.32 -9.88
CA SER A 245 -5.19 0.73 -10.72
C SER A 245 -5.11 0.35 -12.19
N GLY A 246 -6.18 0.61 -12.94
CA GLY A 246 -6.26 0.32 -14.37
C GLY A 246 -7.50 0.95 -15.01
N PRO A 247 -7.81 0.59 -16.27
CA PRO A 247 -9.01 1.07 -16.93
C PRO A 247 -10.30 0.63 -16.20
N SER A 248 -11.37 1.42 -16.35
CA SER A 248 -12.67 1.18 -15.71
C SER A 248 -13.40 -0.05 -16.25
N ASP A 249 -14.50 -0.45 -15.61
CA ASP A 249 -15.24 -1.66 -15.98
C ASP A 249 -15.66 -1.67 -17.47
N GLY A 250 -15.59 -2.86 -18.08
CA GLY A 250 -16.10 -3.14 -19.42
C GLY A 250 -15.18 -2.74 -20.57
N THR A 251 -14.06 -2.05 -20.31
CA THR A 251 -12.99 -1.89 -21.31
C THR A 251 -11.99 -3.03 -21.17
N THR A 252 -11.97 -3.93 -22.16
CA THR A 252 -10.82 -4.82 -22.34
C THR A 252 -9.57 -3.97 -22.43
N ILE A 253 -8.51 -4.32 -21.68
CA ILE A 253 -7.21 -3.64 -21.74
C ILE A 253 -6.86 -3.47 -23.22
N ALA A 254 -7.00 -2.25 -23.73
CA ALA A 254 -6.64 -1.97 -25.11
C ALA A 254 -5.12 -1.83 -25.21
N ASP A 255 -4.59 -1.84 -26.43
CA ASP A 255 -3.14 -1.79 -26.74
C ASP A 255 -2.38 -0.52 -26.24
N SER A 256 -2.94 0.24 -25.29
CA SER A 256 -2.40 1.49 -24.74
C SER A 256 -2.76 1.74 -23.27
N GLU A 257 -3.45 0.81 -22.61
CA GLU A 257 -3.93 1.00 -21.24
C GLU A 257 -2.91 0.48 -20.22
N HIS A 258 -2.60 1.33 -19.24
CA HIS A 258 -1.61 1.05 -18.22
C HIS A 258 -2.26 0.46 -16.97
N ILE A 259 -1.66 -0.58 -16.44
CA ILE A 259 -2.11 -1.23 -15.20
C ILE A 259 -0.96 -1.24 -14.20
N SER A 260 -1.26 -0.81 -12.98
CA SER A 260 -0.35 -0.91 -11.84
C SER A 260 -0.94 -1.83 -10.79
N LEU A 261 -0.12 -2.76 -10.32
CA LEU A 261 -0.47 -3.77 -9.33
C LEU A 261 0.62 -3.80 -8.27
N TYR A 262 0.21 -3.73 -7.01
CA TYR A 262 1.13 -3.80 -5.87
C TYR A 262 0.60 -4.79 -4.83
N ARG A 263 1.51 -5.57 -4.25
CA ARG A 263 1.25 -6.40 -3.08
C ARG A 263 2.32 -6.21 -2.03
N LEU A 264 1.90 -6.26 -0.78
CA LEU A 264 2.78 -6.15 0.36
C LEU A 264 2.34 -7.14 1.43
N TYR A 265 3.33 -7.86 1.97
CA TYR A 265 3.18 -8.85 3.03
C TYR A 265 4.17 -8.53 4.14
N TYR A 266 3.70 -8.60 5.38
CA TYR A 266 4.56 -8.49 6.54
C TYR A 266 4.09 -9.41 7.65
N ASP A 267 5.03 -10.23 8.13
CA ASP A 267 4.89 -11.05 9.32
C ASP A 267 5.83 -10.46 10.38
N GLU A 268 5.26 -9.69 11.30
CA GLU A 268 6.01 -8.99 12.34
C GLU A 268 6.64 -9.98 13.32
N ALA A 269 5.91 -11.04 13.67
CA ALA A 269 6.39 -12.08 14.59
C ALA A 269 7.67 -12.75 14.10
N ASN A 270 7.82 -12.92 12.78
CA ASN A 270 9.00 -13.52 12.15
C ASN A 270 9.98 -12.50 11.55
N ASP A 271 9.66 -11.20 11.57
CA ASP A 271 10.38 -10.12 10.87
C ASP A 271 10.63 -10.50 9.41
N GLU A 272 9.56 -10.77 8.67
CA GLU A 272 9.59 -11.13 7.25
C GLU A 272 8.74 -10.16 6.43
N GLY A 273 9.39 -9.31 5.66
CA GLY A 273 8.74 -8.36 4.75
C GLY A 273 8.95 -8.74 3.29
N MET A 274 7.86 -8.72 2.52
CA MET A 274 7.89 -8.93 1.06
C MET A 274 6.99 -7.92 0.36
N MET A 275 7.46 -7.41 -0.77
CA MET A 275 6.71 -6.47 -1.60
C MET A 275 6.91 -6.79 -3.07
N MET A 276 5.86 -6.60 -3.86
CA MET A 276 5.83 -6.85 -5.29
C MET A 276 5.17 -5.67 -5.99
N ALA A 277 5.76 -5.23 -7.09
CA ALA A 277 5.18 -4.27 -8.00
C ALA A 277 5.21 -4.82 -9.42
N LEU A 278 4.13 -4.55 -10.14
CA LEU A 278 3.97 -4.88 -11.55
C LEU A 278 3.30 -3.68 -12.23
N GLU A 279 4.00 -3.09 -13.17
CA GLU A 279 3.50 -2.05 -14.07
C GLU A 279 3.70 -2.54 -15.50
N PHE A 280 2.62 -2.55 -16.28
CA PHE A 280 2.68 -2.95 -17.68
C PHE A 280 1.69 -2.15 -18.53
N THR A 281 2.05 -2.01 -19.80
CA THR A 281 1.18 -1.51 -20.87
C THR A 281 1.17 -2.58 -21.94
N GLU A 282 0.00 -3.12 -22.30
CA GLU A 282 -0.09 -4.15 -23.35
C GLU A 282 0.14 -3.51 -24.72
N ASN A 283 1.36 -3.09 -25.05
CA ASN A 283 1.67 -2.62 -26.40
C ASN A 283 2.00 -3.84 -27.27
N SER A 284 1.23 -4.07 -28.33
CA SER A 284 1.51 -5.07 -29.38
C SER A 284 2.80 -4.81 -30.20
N GLY A 285 3.79 -4.09 -29.66
CA GLY A 285 5.09 -3.86 -30.30
C GLY A 285 6.14 -3.06 -29.50
N GLY A 286 6.00 -2.93 -28.18
CA GLY A 286 6.97 -2.18 -27.35
C GLY A 286 6.62 -2.27 -25.88
N ASP A 287 7.08 -3.34 -25.24
CA ASP A 287 6.85 -3.67 -23.84
C ASP A 287 7.48 -2.57 -22.96
N GLU A 288 6.71 -1.85 -22.15
CA GLU A 288 7.19 -1.11 -20.96
C GLU A 288 6.70 -1.87 -19.73
N ASP A 289 7.30 -3.03 -19.50
CA ASP A 289 6.93 -3.96 -18.42
C ASP A 289 7.99 -3.88 -17.34
N THR A 290 7.76 -3.10 -16.29
CA THR A 290 8.65 -3.13 -15.13
C THR A 290 7.99 -3.91 -14.00
N ARG A 291 8.72 -4.91 -13.52
CA ARG A 291 8.27 -5.82 -12.46
C ARG A 291 9.39 -5.95 -11.46
N TYR A 292 9.09 -5.84 -10.18
CA TYR A 292 10.08 -6.13 -9.15
C TYR A 292 9.46 -6.81 -7.92
N VAL A 293 10.29 -7.60 -7.26
CA VAL A 293 10.03 -8.17 -5.95
C VAL A 293 11.17 -7.79 -5.02
N LEU A 294 10.84 -7.33 -3.82
CA LEU A 294 11.78 -7.10 -2.73
C LEU A 294 11.40 -7.98 -1.54
N ALA A 295 12.39 -8.58 -0.90
CA ALA A 295 12.19 -9.31 0.35
C ALA A 295 13.32 -9.05 1.35
N GLY A 296 12.97 -8.84 2.62
CA GLY A 296 13.96 -8.56 3.66
C GLY A 296 13.41 -8.74 5.08
N LYS A 297 14.22 -8.32 6.05
CA LYS A 297 13.93 -8.33 7.49
C LYS A 297 13.88 -6.87 8.00
N PRO A 298 12.75 -6.16 7.84
CA PRO A 298 12.68 -4.70 8.01
C PRO A 298 13.22 -4.19 9.35
N ASP A 299 13.00 -4.94 10.43
CA ASP A 299 13.28 -4.47 11.80
C ASP A 299 14.62 -4.95 12.37
N THR A 300 15.42 -5.66 11.56
CA THR A 300 16.72 -6.16 12.00
C THR A 300 17.85 -5.14 11.78
N VAL A 301 18.68 -4.91 12.81
CA VAL A 301 19.88 -4.06 12.69
C VAL A 301 20.85 -4.63 11.65
N GLY A 302 21.22 -3.80 10.68
CA GLY A 302 22.07 -4.24 9.56
C GLY A 302 21.32 -5.08 8.53
N ALA A 303 19.99 -4.94 8.48
CA ALA A 303 19.15 -5.61 7.51
C ALA A 303 19.64 -5.40 6.07
N THR A 304 19.43 -6.43 5.27
CA THR A 304 19.58 -6.39 3.82
C THR A 304 18.29 -6.92 3.20
N TYR A 305 17.96 -6.41 2.03
CA TYR A 305 16.87 -6.93 1.22
C TYR A 305 17.37 -7.43 -0.12
N SER A 306 16.74 -8.48 -0.61
CA SER A 306 16.95 -9.00 -1.95
C SER A 306 15.99 -8.31 -2.91
N LEU A 307 16.52 -7.73 -3.98
CA LEU A 307 15.76 -7.19 -5.11
C LEU A 307 15.87 -8.15 -6.29
N SER A 308 14.74 -8.40 -6.95
CA SER A 308 14.68 -9.09 -8.25
C SER A 308 13.80 -8.29 -9.18
N MET A 309 14.29 -7.97 -10.38
CA MET A 309 13.64 -7.04 -11.31
C MET A 309 13.74 -7.54 -12.76
N ILE A 310 12.64 -7.42 -13.51
CA ILE A 310 12.63 -7.49 -14.97
C ILE A 310 12.11 -6.14 -15.44
N SER A 311 12.81 -5.53 -16.40
CA SER A 311 12.36 -4.30 -17.03
C SER A 311 12.82 -4.24 -18.46
N THR A 312 11.93 -3.80 -19.33
CA THR A 312 12.22 -3.57 -20.76
C THR A 312 12.99 -2.27 -20.99
N SER A 313 13.06 -1.40 -19.98
CA SER A 313 13.92 -0.21 -19.93
C SER A 313 15.39 -0.56 -19.69
N LEU A 314 15.71 -1.82 -19.40
CA LEU A 314 17.08 -2.32 -19.27
C LEU A 314 17.61 -2.84 -20.61
N THR A 315 18.94 -2.86 -20.75
CA THR A 315 19.62 -3.28 -21.98
C THR A 315 19.47 -4.77 -22.30
N ASP A 316 19.18 -5.59 -21.29
CA ASP A 316 18.84 -7.00 -21.41
C ASP A 316 17.42 -7.25 -20.91
N THR A 317 16.44 -7.00 -21.78
CA THR A 317 15.00 -7.05 -21.46
C THR A 317 14.49 -8.44 -21.09
N SER A 318 15.30 -9.49 -21.29
CA SER A 318 14.96 -10.89 -21.01
C SER A 318 15.56 -11.45 -19.73
N SER A 319 16.48 -10.73 -19.09
CA SER A 319 17.19 -11.23 -17.90
C SER A 319 16.60 -10.68 -16.61
N VAL A 320 16.56 -11.54 -15.59
CA VAL A 320 16.28 -11.11 -14.21
C VAL A 320 17.52 -10.41 -13.67
N HIS A 321 17.35 -9.16 -13.24
CA HIS A 321 18.36 -8.40 -12.52
C HIS A 321 18.18 -8.59 -11.02
N GLU A 322 19.24 -9.00 -10.33
CA GLU A 322 19.20 -9.28 -8.90
C GLU A 322 20.24 -8.48 -8.14
N ALA A 323 19.89 -8.04 -6.94
CA ALA A 323 20.82 -7.41 -6.04
C ALA A 323 20.50 -7.76 -4.58
N CYS A 324 21.55 -7.90 -3.77
CA CYS A 324 21.43 -7.79 -2.32
C CYS A 324 21.76 -6.37 -1.92
N ILE A 325 20.84 -5.67 -1.24
CA ILE A 325 20.99 -4.26 -0.90
C ILE A 325 20.98 -4.10 0.62
N THR A 326 21.91 -3.31 1.14
CA THR A 326 21.95 -2.92 2.55
C THR A 326 20.83 -1.94 2.83
N ALA A 327 19.88 -2.31 3.70
CA ALA A 327 18.71 -1.49 3.97
C ALA A 327 19.12 -0.10 4.50
N SER A 328 20.04 -0.01 5.45
CA SER A 328 20.38 1.29 6.04
C SER A 328 21.05 2.29 5.08
N THR A 329 21.79 1.81 4.07
CA THR A 329 22.59 2.68 3.18
C THR A 329 22.15 2.69 1.72
N GLY A 330 21.34 1.71 1.31
CA GLY A 330 21.00 1.49 -0.10
C GLY A 330 22.14 0.91 -0.95
N ASP A 331 23.26 0.51 -0.35
CA ASP A 331 24.40 -0.03 -1.11
C ASP A 331 24.15 -1.46 -1.58
N ILE A 332 24.49 -1.76 -2.84
CA ILE A 332 24.51 -3.12 -3.37
C ILE A 332 25.68 -3.89 -2.73
N ALA A 333 25.35 -4.83 -1.85
CA ALA A 333 26.30 -5.78 -1.26
C ALA A 333 26.74 -6.84 -2.27
N THR A 334 25.83 -7.32 -3.10
CA THR A 334 26.10 -8.23 -4.22
C THR A 334 25.27 -7.84 -5.44
N ASP A 335 25.92 -7.72 -6.59
CA ASP A 335 25.28 -7.48 -7.88
C ASP A 335 25.16 -8.79 -8.66
N GLY A 336 24.02 -9.01 -9.33
CA GLY A 336 23.70 -10.25 -10.04
C GLY A 336 23.35 -11.43 -9.12
N SER A 337 23.06 -11.19 -7.84
CA SER A 337 22.56 -12.23 -6.93
C SER A 337 21.78 -11.64 -5.75
N ARG A 338 20.75 -12.36 -5.32
CA ARG A 338 19.99 -12.10 -4.07
C ARG A 338 20.87 -12.22 -2.82
N CYS A 339 20.38 -11.70 -1.70
CA CYS A 339 21.01 -11.91 -0.41
C CYS A 339 21.00 -13.39 -0.03
N VAL A 340 22.04 -13.85 0.68
CA VAL A 340 21.99 -15.17 1.32
C VAL A 340 21.09 -15.07 2.56
N ALA A 341 20.12 -15.99 2.71
CA ALA A 341 19.27 -16.06 3.89
C ALA A 341 20.09 -16.05 5.18
N SER A 342 19.72 -15.17 6.12
CA SER A 342 20.39 -15.03 7.41
C SER A 342 19.44 -14.45 8.46
N SER A 343 19.94 -14.17 9.65
CA SER A 343 19.16 -13.47 10.68
C SER A 343 18.81 -12.03 10.30
N THR A 344 19.47 -11.43 9.30
CA THR A 344 19.27 -10.04 8.87
C THR A 344 18.81 -9.94 7.41
N ALA A 345 18.56 -11.06 6.73
CA ALA A 345 18.32 -11.11 5.30
C ALA A 345 17.37 -12.24 4.92
N LEU A 346 16.46 -11.96 3.99
CA LEU A 346 15.71 -13.00 3.27
C LEU A 346 16.38 -13.28 1.93
N ASN A 347 16.31 -14.54 1.48
CA ASN A 347 16.91 -14.97 0.22
C ASN A 347 16.27 -14.34 -1.02
N GLY A 348 15.18 -13.57 -0.87
CA GLY A 348 14.44 -13.03 -2.00
C GLY A 348 13.64 -14.08 -2.76
N VAL A 349 13.01 -13.60 -3.82
CA VAL A 349 12.05 -14.33 -4.63
C VAL A 349 12.26 -13.97 -6.10
N ASP A 350 12.03 -14.94 -6.98
CA ASP A 350 12.16 -14.74 -8.41
C ASP A 350 10.97 -13.98 -8.98
N VAL A 351 11.24 -12.84 -9.60
CA VAL A 351 10.22 -12.03 -10.29
C VAL A 351 9.71 -12.72 -11.57
N SER A 352 10.43 -13.70 -12.10
CA SER A 352 10.01 -14.51 -13.25
C SER A 352 9.17 -15.74 -12.89
N ALA A 353 9.05 -16.08 -11.60
CA ALA A 353 8.28 -17.25 -11.17
C ALA A 353 6.80 -17.08 -11.54
N ALA A 354 6.35 -17.85 -12.54
CA ALA A 354 5.06 -17.69 -13.20
C ALA A 354 3.87 -17.67 -12.22
N THR A 355 3.92 -18.38 -11.10
CA THR A 355 2.78 -18.57 -10.19
C THR A 355 2.28 -17.30 -9.50
N ALA A 356 3.19 -16.40 -9.09
CA ALA A 356 2.80 -15.21 -8.34
C ALA A 356 2.14 -14.16 -9.25
N ILE A 357 2.68 -13.98 -10.44
CA ILE A 357 2.18 -13.05 -11.46
C ILE A 357 0.96 -13.63 -12.19
N SER A 358 0.99 -14.90 -12.60
CA SER A 358 -0.12 -15.51 -13.36
C SER A 358 -1.39 -15.64 -12.55
N SER A 359 -1.30 -15.96 -11.25
CA SER A 359 -2.48 -16.00 -10.38
C SER A 359 -3.12 -14.62 -10.24
N PHE A 360 -2.29 -13.56 -10.22
CA PHE A 360 -2.76 -12.17 -10.19
C PHE A 360 -3.46 -11.79 -11.50
N LEU A 361 -2.78 -11.93 -12.63
CA LEU A 361 -3.31 -11.57 -13.94
C LEU A 361 -4.58 -12.36 -14.29
N SER A 362 -4.62 -13.65 -13.93
CA SER A 362 -5.83 -14.46 -14.11
C SER A 362 -7.01 -13.98 -13.26
N GLY A 363 -6.75 -13.33 -12.12
CA GLY A 363 -7.79 -12.72 -11.28
C GLY A 363 -8.30 -11.40 -11.85
N TYR A 364 -7.42 -10.61 -12.51
CA TYR A 364 -7.81 -9.38 -13.21
C TYR A 364 -8.64 -9.67 -14.48
N ASP A 365 -8.21 -10.65 -15.26
CA ASP A 365 -8.89 -11.07 -16.51
C ASP A 365 -10.13 -11.96 -16.26
N SER A 366 -10.41 -12.30 -14.99
CA SER A 366 -11.64 -13.01 -14.61
C SER A 366 -12.71 -12.02 -14.14
N THR A 367 -13.96 -12.23 -14.57
CA THR A 367 -15.13 -11.40 -14.25
C THR A 367 -15.20 -11.04 -12.77
N ASN A 368 -15.34 -9.74 -12.48
CA ASN A 368 -15.56 -9.08 -11.18
C ASN A 368 -14.30 -8.50 -10.48
N TYR A 369 -13.30 -8.02 -11.22
CA TYR A 369 -12.14 -7.30 -10.62
C TYR A 369 -12.52 -5.90 -10.08
N ASP A 370 -13.63 -5.36 -10.58
CA ASP A 370 -14.35 -4.14 -10.17
C ASP A 370 -15.20 -4.34 -8.90
N GLU A 371 -15.29 -5.57 -8.38
CA GLU A 371 -16.01 -5.87 -7.15
C GLU A 371 -15.06 -6.36 -6.05
N VAL A 372 -15.45 -6.12 -4.79
CA VAL A 372 -14.88 -6.82 -3.65
C VAL A 372 -15.72 -8.08 -3.45
N ALA A 373 -15.10 -9.23 -3.67
CA ALA A 373 -15.72 -10.51 -3.35
C ALA A 373 -15.79 -10.65 -1.82
N GLU A 374 -16.90 -10.20 -1.22
CA GLU A 374 -17.08 -10.09 0.25
C GLU A 374 -16.84 -11.42 1.01
N GLY A 375 -17.04 -12.56 0.34
CA GLY A 375 -16.78 -13.90 0.88
C GLY A 375 -15.37 -14.45 0.64
N ASN A 376 -14.45 -13.66 0.07
CA ASN A 376 -13.07 -14.05 -0.22
C ASN A 376 -12.06 -13.09 0.43
N GLY A 377 -11.13 -13.65 1.20
CA GLY A 377 -10.05 -12.89 1.83
C GLY A 377 -8.76 -12.88 0.99
N LEU A 378 -7.77 -12.10 1.45
CA LEU A 378 -6.41 -12.14 0.90
C LEU A 378 -5.67 -13.39 1.40
N THR A 379 -5.49 -14.41 0.55
CA THR A 379 -4.83 -15.67 0.94
C THR A 379 -3.37 -15.76 0.47
N PHE A 380 -2.60 -14.69 0.61
CA PHE A 380 -1.16 -14.72 0.31
C PHE A 380 -0.29 -14.80 1.57
N THR A 381 0.80 -15.52 1.43
CA THR A 381 1.86 -15.79 2.42
C THR A 381 3.22 -15.58 1.73
N THR A 382 4.33 -15.69 2.45
CA THR A 382 5.67 -15.70 1.83
C THR A 382 5.80 -16.72 0.70
N SER A 383 5.11 -17.87 0.80
CA SER A 383 5.11 -18.90 -0.23
C SER A 383 4.38 -18.50 -1.52
N ASN A 384 3.45 -17.54 -1.45
CA ASN A 384 2.73 -16.99 -2.61
C ASN A 384 3.60 -16.03 -3.43
N PHE A 385 4.69 -15.52 -2.86
CA PHE A 385 5.72 -14.83 -3.63
C PHE A 385 6.57 -15.86 -4.39
N GLY A 386 6.71 -17.09 -3.90
CA GLY A 386 7.30 -18.23 -4.61
C GLY A 386 8.23 -19.04 -3.71
N THR A 387 8.27 -20.36 -3.91
CA THR A 387 9.15 -21.28 -3.15
C THR A 387 10.16 -22.02 -4.03
N GLU A 388 10.22 -21.73 -5.32
CA GLU A 388 11.13 -22.42 -6.22
C GLU A 388 12.55 -21.85 -6.08
N ALA A 389 13.44 -22.68 -5.54
CA ALA A 389 14.88 -22.44 -5.64
C ALA A 389 15.27 -22.52 -7.11
N PHE A 390 16.10 -21.56 -7.54
CA PHE A 390 16.61 -21.45 -8.90
C PHE A 390 17.12 -22.79 -9.45
N THR A 391 16.56 -23.21 -10.59
CA THR A 391 17.28 -24.09 -11.52
C THR A 391 17.92 -23.20 -12.57
N THR A 392 19.24 -23.03 -12.49
CA THR A 392 20.05 -22.55 -13.62
C THR A 392 19.67 -23.36 -14.87
N GLU A 393 19.18 -22.72 -15.92
CA GLU A 393 19.31 -23.28 -17.27
C GLU A 393 20.72 -23.05 -17.82
#